data_AF-A0A9P5JLA3-F1
#
_entry.id   AF-A0A9P5JLA3-F1
#
_cell.length_a   1.000
_cell.length_b   1.000
_cell.length_c   1.000
_cell.angle_alpha   90.00
_cell.angle_beta   90.00
_cell.angle_gamma   90.00
#
_symmetry.space_group_name_H-M   'P 1'
#
loop_
_entity.id
_entity.type
_entity.pdbx_description
1 polymer ?
#
loop_
_entity_poly.entity_id
_entity_poly.type
_entity_poly.pdbx_seq_one_letter_code
_entity_poly.pdbx_strand_id
1 'polypeptide(L)'
;MAVPVYIPFAFIALLVGGLGIFSRIYRNRQATRTYVPWFPSHPERDTYITLLQTEPKPSDALLKAALLRRAVADVRRIFRIRDDKAALSALLQKGSIDDELWANFQTAEKELEAEIVEVVTEANTFVEGWGQIIFQSAGEIVQNEKHRDIFTGIPEKKMALAKKLGLLRPAVEKAASPITASQPSPPASTPAPSITVTAAAAAANPKPMNNETIPPSNTTGGVGSSISTPNGSPMKTSQSLPPVTPSKEQPTSPPASIGKSAGKKKNKKK
;
A
#
# COMPACT_ATOMS: atom_id res chain seq x y z
N MET A 1 13.92 56.66 -41.07
CA MET A 1 13.27 55.41 -41.49
C MET A 1 12.38 54.93 -40.34
N ALA A 2 11.06 55.10 -40.43
CA ALA A 2 10.13 54.68 -39.38
C ALA A 2 9.91 53.17 -39.48
N VAL A 3 10.14 52.45 -38.37
CA VAL A 3 9.89 51.01 -38.30
C VAL A 3 8.41 50.81 -37.94
N PRO A 4 7.63 50.07 -38.75
CA PRO A 4 6.22 49.91 -38.49
C PRO A 4 5.92 49.25 -37.13
N VAL A 5 4.97 49.83 -36.39
CA VAL A 5 4.58 49.38 -35.03
C VAL A 5 4.04 47.95 -35.02
N TYR A 6 3.53 47.42 -36.14
CA TYR A 6 3.02 46.05 -36.22
C TYR A 6 4.12 44.97 -36.23
N ILE A 7 5.36 45.32 -36.58
CA ILE A 7 6.49 44.37 -36.66
C ILE A 7 6.75 43.68 -35.30
N PRO A 8 6.90 44.39 -34.17
CA PRO A 8 7.11 43.74 -32.87
C PRO A 8 5.93 42.85 -32.46
N PHE A 9 4.69 43.24 -32.74
CA PHE A 9 3.52 42.41 -32.43
C PHE A 9 3.47 41.14 -33.30
N ALA A 10 3.78 41.25 -34.60
CA ALA A 10 3.88 40.10 -35.49
C ALA A 10 5.00 39.13 -35.06
N PHE A 11 6.13 39.65 -34.59
CA PHE A 11 7.23 38.84 -34.06
C PHE A 11 6.81 38.04 -32.81
N ILE A 12 6.12 38.69 -31.87
CA ILE A 12 5.59 38.02 -30.67
C ILE A 12 4.55 36.97 -31.05
N ALA A 13 3.62 37.27 -31.97
CA ALA A 13 2.62 36.32 -32.44
C ALA A 13 3.26 35.08 -33.07
N LEU A 14 4.32 35.26 -33.86
CA LEU A 14 5.08 34.17 -34.46
C LEU A 14 5.82 33.34 -33.40
N LEU A 15 6.44 33.98 -32.41
CA LEU A 15 7.09 33.30 -31.29
C LEU A 15 6.10 32.47 -30.46
N VAL A 16 4.97 33.06 -30.06
CA VAL A 16 3.95 32.40 -29.25
C VAL A 16 3.27 31.29 -30.05
N GLY A 17 2.96 31.54 -31.32
CA GLY A 17 2.41 30.53 -32.22
C GLY A 17 3.35 29.34 -32.40
N GLY A 18 4.62 29.61 -32.74
CA GLY A 18 5.66 28.58 -32.89
C GLY A 18 5.89 27.79 -31.59
N LEU A 19 5.94 28.48 -30.44
CA LEU A 19 6.08 27.85 -29.13
C LEU A 19 4.86 27.00 -28.77
N GLY A 20 3.64 27.46 -29.08
CA GLY A 20 2.41 26.72 -28.84
C GLY A 20 2.34 25.43 -29.65
N ILE A 21 2.70 25.50 -30.94
CA ILE A 21 2.75 24.34 -31.84
C ILE A 21 3.82 23.35 -31.38
N PHE A 22 5.02 23.84 -31.07
CA PHE A 22 6.11 23.02 -30.54
C PHE A 22 5.73 22.35 -29.20
N SER A 23 5.16 23.10 -28.26
CA SER A 23 4.71 22.60 -26.96
C SER A 23 3.65 21.50 -27.14
N ARG A 24 2.69 21.69 -28.06
CA ARG A 24 1.66 20.70 -28.35
C ARG A 24 2.25 19.42 -28.93
N ILE A 25 3.14 19.52 -29.92
CA ILE A 25 3.80 18.36 -30.53
C ILE A 25 4.69 17.64 -29.51
N TYR A 26 5.51 18.38 -28.77
CA TYR A 26 6.40 17.83 -27.75
C TYR A 26 5.61 17.11 -26.65
N ARG A 27 4.56 17.74 -26.10
CA ARG A 27 3.74 17.13 -25.06
C ARG A 27 2.97 15.92 -25.56
N ASN A 28 2.47 15.94 -26.79
CA ASN A 28 1.81 14.77 -27.38
C ASN A 28 2.80 13.62 -27.56
N ARG A 29 4.02 13.90 -28.04
CA ARG A 29 5.06 12.89 -28.26
C ARG A 29 5.61 12.31 -26.96
N GLN A 30 5.66 13.09 -25.88
CA GLN A 30 5.98 12.59 -24.54
C GLN A 30 4.84 11.74 -23.97
N ALA A 31 3.58 12.10 -24.21
CA ALA A 31 2.42 11.32 -23.75
C ALA A 31 2.24 9.98 -24.49
N THR A 32 2.74 9.85 -25.73
CA THR A 32 2.68 8.58 -26.50
C THR A 32 3.84 7.64 -26.20
N ARG A 33 4.75 7.97 -25.27
CA ARG A 33 5.78 7.02 -24.87
C ARG A 33 5.15 5.85 -24.12
N THR A 34 5.17 4.68 -24.75
CA THR A 34 4.69 3.44 -24.13
C THR A 34 5.72 2.98 -23.11
N TYR A 35 5.36 3.07 -21.84
CA TYR A 35 6.15 2.53 -20.75
C TYR A 35 5.84 1.05 -20.56
N VAL A 36 6.86 0.29 -20.17
CA VAL A 36 6.65 -1.08 -19.69
C VAL A 36 5.90 -0.99 -18.37
N PRO A 37 4.73 -1.65 -18.23
CA PRO A 37 3.99 -1.69 -16.97
C PRO A 37 4.88 -2.22 -15.84
N TRP A 38 4.88 -1.54 -14.69
CA TRP A 38 5.71 -1.92 -13.54
C TRP A 38 5.31 -3.28 -12.96
N PHE A 39 4.00 -3.55 -12.91
CA PHE A 39 3.45 -4.82 -12.51
C PHE A 39 3.01 -5.63 -13.73
N PRO A 40 3.16 -6.96 -13.68
CA PRO A 40 2.58 -7.83 -14.70
C PRO A 40 1.04 -7.76 -14.67
N SER A 41 0.40 -8.34 -15.69
CA SER A 41 -1.06 -8.47 -15.75
C SER A 41 -1.64 -9.00 -14.44
N HIS A 42 -2.88 -8.61 -14.13
CA HIS A 42 -3.55 -8.93 -12.87
C HIS A 42 -4.56 -10.08 -13.06
N PRO A 43 -4.12 -11.35 -12.97
CA PRO A 43 -4.99 -12.48 -13.28
C PRO A 43 -6.17 -12.62 -12.33
N GLU A 44 -6.04 -12.23 -11.06
CA GLU A 44 -7.13 -12.29 -10.08
C GLU A 44 -8.23 -11.28 -10.40
N ARG A 45 -7.86 -10.07 -10.85
CA ARG A 45 -8.81 -9.07 -11.37
C ARG A 45 -9.49 -9.59 -12.62
N ASP A 46 -8.71 -10.08 -13.58
CA ASP A 46 -9.24 -10.60 -14.85
C ASP A 46 -10.22 -11.75 -14.62
N THR A 47 -9.90 -12.64 -13.67
CA THR A 47 -10.78 -13.73 -13.25
C THR A 47 -12.08 -13.20 -12.65
N TYR A 48 -12.01 -12.22 -11.74
CA TYR A 48 -13.19 -11.61 -11.14
C TYR A 48 -14.09 -10.90 -12.17
N ILE A 49 -13.51 -10.12 -13.08
CA ILE A 49 -14.26 -9.45 -14.15
C ILE A 49 -14.90 -10.48 -15.08
N THR A 50 -14.18 -11.54 -15.44
CA THR A 50 -14.71 -12.65 -16.23
C THR A 50 -15.89 -13.31 -15.52
N LEU A 51 -15.79 -13.53 -14.21
CA LEU A 51 -16.90 -14.08 -13.40
C LEU A 51 -18.11 -13.15 -13.37
N LEU A 52 -17.91 -11.83 -13.38
CA LEU A 52 -19.00 -10.85 -13.50
C LEU A 52 -19.71 -10.89 -14.85
N GLN A 53 -18.98 -11.23 -15.91
CA GLN A 53 -19.48 -11.28 -17.29
C GLN A 53 -20.04 -12.65 -17.68
N THR A 54 -19.80 -13.69 -16.88
CA THR A 54 -20.22 -15.06 -17.16
C THR A 54 -21.70 -15.26 -16.84
N GLU A 55 -22.43 -15.94 -17.74
CA GLU A 55 -23.81 -16.39 -17.52
C GLU A 55 -23.87 -17.93 -17.49
N PRO A 56 -24.57 -18.56 -16.54
CA PRO A 56 -25.42 -17.97 -15.49
C PRO A 56 -24.62 -17.28 -14.38
N LYS A 57 -25.20 -16.23 -13.78
CA LYS A 57 -24.57 -15.48 -12.69
C LYS A 57 -24.03 -16.40 -11.57
N PRO A 58 -22.73 -16.33 -11.23
CA PRO A 58 -22.15 -17.13 -10.15
C PRO A 58 -22.76 -16.85 -8.79
N SER A 59 -22.52 -17.74 -7.83
CA SER A 59 -22.95 -17.52 -6.46
C SER A 59 -22.26 -16.29 -5.85
N ASP A 60 -23.00 -15.55 -5.03
CA ASP A 60 -22.50 -14.36 -4.34
C ASP A 60 -21.29 -14.67 -3.44
N ALA A 61 -21.26 -15.85 -2.82
CA ALA A 61 -20.11 -16.32 -2.04
C ALA A 61 -18.85 -16.47 -2.90
N LEU A 62 -18.98 -16.93 -4.15
CA LEU A 62 -17.86 -17.07 -5.07
C LEU A 62 -17.34 -15.69 -5.50
N LEU A 63 -18.22 -14.73 -5.78
CA LEU A 63 -17.83 -13.36 -6.13
C LEU A 63 -17.09 -12.67 -4.99
N LYS A 64 -17.58 -12.81 -3.75
CA LYS A 64 -16.91 -12.30 -2.54
C LYS A 64 -15.54 -12.95 -2.35
N ALA A 65 -15.42 -14.26 -2.56
CA ALA A 65 -14.14 -14.95 -2.48
C ALA A 65 -13.16 -14.50 -3.58
N ALA A 66 -13.64 -14.29 -4.81
CA ALA A 66 -12.84 -13.79 -5.91
C ALA A 66 -12.37 -12.34 -5.66
N LEU A 67 -13.23 -11.46 -5.14
CA LEU A 67 -12.85 -10.11 -4.75
C LEU A 67 -11.81 -10.10 -3.62
N LEU A 68 -11.97 -10.99 -2.62
CA LEU A 68 -10.96 -11.14 -1.57
C LEU A 68 -9.62 -11.63 -2.14
N ARG A 69 -9.64 -12.53 -3.13
CA ARG A 69 -8.41 -13.00 -3.79
C ARG A 69 -7.74 -11.89 -4.60
N ARG A 70 -8.52 -11.02 -5.25
CA ARG A 70 -8.02 -9.78 -5.89
C ARG A 70 -7.34 -8.87 -4.86
N ALA A 71 -8.00 -8.59 -3.74
CA ALA A 71 -7.44 -7.79 -2.64
C ALA A 71 -6.13 -8.38 -2.07
N VAL A 72 -6.02 -9.71 -1.94
CA VAL A 72 -4.79 -10.41 -1.51
C VAL A 72 -3.62 -10.15 -2.48
N ALA A 73 -3.87 -10.16 -3.78
CA ALA A 73 -2.84 -9.84 -4.78
C ALA A 73 -2.42 -8.36 -4.70
N ASP A 74 -3.37 -7.45 -4.49
CA ASP A 74 -3.08 -6.02 -4.28
C ASP A 74 -2.23 -5.79 -3.03
N VAL A 75 -2.52 -6.46 -1.91
CA VAL A 75 -1.69 -6.36 -0.70
C VAL A 75 -0.24 -6.79 -0.96
N ARG A 76 -0.02 -7.85 -1.74
CA ARG A 76 1.33 -8.26 -2.13
C ARG A 76 2.03 -7.18 -2.96
N ARG A 77 1.31 -6.51 -3.86
CA ARG A 77 1.82 -5.38 -4.65
C ARG A 77 2.11 -4.16 -3.76
N ILE A 78 1.29 -3.88 -2.76
CA ILE A 78 1.52 -2.80 -1.77
C ILE A 78 2.83 -3.01 -1.05
N PHE A 79 3.09 -4.22 -0.52
CA PHE A 79 4.36 -4.49 0.16
C PHE A 79 5.55 -4.28 -0.78
N ARG A 80 5.43 -4.74 -2.03
CA ARG A 80 6.48 -4.55 -3.03
C ARG A 80 6.72 -3.07 -3.37
N ILE A 81 5.67 -2.27 -3.61
CA ILE A 81 5.81 -0.82 -3.81
C ILE A 81 6.51 -0.17 -2.63
N ARG A 82 6.16 -0.53 -1.39
CA ARG A 82 6.76 0.08 -0.20
C ARG A 82 8.25 -0.22 -0.08
N ASP A 83 8.64 -1.47 -0.32
CA ASP A 83 10.04 -1.90 -0.28
C ASP A 83 10.83 -1.24 -1.43
N ASP A 84 10.28 -1.25 -2.64
CA ASP A 84 10.90 -0.68 -3.83
C ASP A 84 11.05 0.85 -3.71
N LYS A 85 10.06 1.56 -3.16
CA LYS A 85 10.08 3.03 -2.99
C LYS A 85 11.27 3.48 -2.16
N ALA A 86 11.53 2.79 -1.06
CA ALA A 86 12.65 3.10 -0.17
C ALA A 86 13.99 2.88 -0.88
N ALA A 87 14.14 1.76 -1.61
CA ALA A 87 15.36 1.44 -2.34
C ALA A 87 15.61 2.40 -3.53
N LEU A 88 14.57 2.67 -4.33
CA LEU A 88 14.64 3.55 -5.50
C LEU A 88 14.93 5.00 -5.12
N SER A 89 14.33 5.50 -4.03
CA SER A 89 14.61 6.86 -3.55
C SER A 89 16.09 7.05 -3.18
N ALA A 90 16.72 6.03 -2.60
CA ALA A 90 18.15 6.08 -2.26
C ALA A 90 19.04 6.03 -3.51
N LEU A 91 18.67 5.22 -4.51
CA LEU A 91 19.40 5.09 -5.76
C LEU A 91 19.25 6.31 -6.69
N LEU A 92 18.10 7.00 -6.62
CA LEU A 92 17.85 8.25 -7.35
C LEU A 92 18.75 9.38 -6.83
N GLN A 93 18.89 9.52 -5.51
CA GLN A 93 19.82 10.50 -4.91
C GLN A 93 21.28 10.26 -5.30
N LYS A 94 21.63 9.01 -5.60
CA LYS A 94 22.98 8.62 -6.07
C LYS A 94 23.17 8.86 -7.58
N GLY A 95 22.12 9.16 -8.33
CA GLY A 95 22.16 9.34 -9.79
C GLY A 95 22.40 8.05 -10.57
N SER A 96 22.16 6.89 -9.96
CA SER A 96 22.36 5.58 -10.60
C SER A 96 21.12 5.05 -11.34
N ILE A 97 20.03 5.81 -11.37
CA ILE A 97 18.74 5.46 -11.97
C ILE A 97 18.20 6.67 -12.74
N ASP A 98 17.54 6.42 -13.86
CA ASP A 98 16.90 7.44 -14.68
C ASP A 98 15.62 8.01 -14.03
N ASP A 99 15.39 9.31 -14.22
CA ASP A 99 14.16 9.99 -13.76
C ASP A 99 12.89 9.39 -14.41
N GLU A 100 13.01 8.84 -15.62
CA GLU A 100 11.91 8.19 -16.34
C GLU A 100 11.45 6.90 -15.63
N LEU A 101 12.37 6.14 -15.02
CA LEU A 101 12.02 4.97 -14.22
C LEU A 101 11.25 5.38 -12.96
N TRP A 102 11.71 6.45 -12.30
CA TRP A 102 11.03 6.99 -11.12
C TRP A 102 9.62 7.49 -11.45
N ALA A 103 9.44 8.19 -12.57
CA ALA A 103 8.12 8.60 -13.04
C ALA A 103 7.20 7.40 -13.35
N ASN A 104 7.73 6.34 -13.97
CA ASN A 104 6.97 5.11 -14.21
C ASN A 104 6.56 4.42 -12.89
N PHE A 105 7.48 4.36 -11.92
CA PHE A 105 7.19 3.84 -10.58
C PHE A 105 6.08 4.64 -9.89
N GLN A 106 6.11 5.97 -9.94
CA GLN A 106 5.04 6.81 -9.38
C GLN A 106 3.71 6.61 -10.09
N THR A 107 3.72 6.38 -11.40
CA THR A 107 2.51 6.05 -12.17
C THR A 107 1.92 4.72 -11.71
N ALA A 108 2.75 3.70 -11.53
CA ALA A 108 2.32 2.40 -11.01
C ALA A 108 1.81 2.47 -9.56
N GLU A 109 2.40 3.32 -8.71
CA GLU A 109 1.89 3.60 -7.37
C GLU A 109 0.47 4.18 -7.44
N LYS A 110 0.22 5.13 -8.35
CA LYS A 110 -1.11 5.72 -8.56
C LYS A 110 -2.12 4.73 -9.13
N GLU A 111 -1.69 3.86 -10.04
CA GLU A 111 -2.53 2.79 -10.60
C GLU A 111 -2.97 1.81 -9.49
N LEU A 112 -2.04 1.42 -8.61
CA LEU A 112 -2.36 0.57 -7.46
C LEU A 112 -3.28 1.27 -6.45
N GLU A 113 -3.08 2.56 -6.18
CA GLU A 113 -4.00 3.34 -5.34
C GLU A 113 -5.42 3.37 -5.92
N ALA A 114 -5.56 3.53 -7.24
CA ALA A 114 -6.86 3.50 -7.92
C ALA A 114 -7.53 2.12 -7.80
N GLU A 115 -6.76 1.04 -8.01
CA GLU A 115 -7.25 -0.34 -7.86
C GLU A 115 -7.73 -0.61 -6.42
N ILE A 116 -7.00 -0.15 -5.40
CA ILE A 116 -7.42 -0.28 -4.00
C ILE A 116 -8.76 0.41 -3.76
N VAL A 117 -8.94 1.63 -4.28
CA VAL A 117 -10.21 2.36 -4.15
C VAL A 117 -11.33 1.60 -4.85
N GLU A 118 -11.11 1.09 -6.06
CA GLU A 118 -12.07 0.25 -6.79
C GLU A 118 -12.50 -0.96 -5.94
N VAL A 119 -11.56 -1.73 -5.42
CA VAL A 119 -11.84 -2.89 -4.55
C VAL A 119 -12.61 -2.52 -3.28
N VAL A 120 -12.26 -1.40 -2.62
CA VAL A 120 -13.01 -0.90 -1.44
C VAL A 120 -14.44 -0.53 -1.82
N THR A 121 -14.63 0.17 -2.94
CA THR A 121 -15.98 0.55 -3.39
C THR A 121 -16.81 -0.67 -3.74
N GLU A 122 -16.25 -1.63 -4.48
CA GLU A 122 -16.92 -2.89 -4.82
C GLU A 122 -17.27 -3.69 -3.56
N ALA A 123 -16.36 -3.82 -2.60
CA ALA A 123 -16.62 -4.52 -1.35
C ALA A 123 -17.82 -3.92 -0.60
N ASN A 124 -17.93 -2.60 -0.58
CA ASN A 124 -19.07 -1.91 0.03
C ASN A 124 -20.41 -2.16 -0.71
N THR A 125 -20.38 -2.51 -2.01
CA THR A 125 -21.60 -2.90 -2.74
C THR A 125 -22.11 -4.28 -2.34
N PHE A 126 -21.22 -5.18 -1.91
CA PHE A 126 -21.60 -6.50 -1.43
C PHE A 126 -22.10 -6.46 0.02
N VAL A 127 -21.37 -5.76 0.89
CA VAL A 127 -21.68 -5.61 2.32
C VAL A 127 -21.20 -4.24 2.77
N GLU A 128 -22.10 -3.43 3.31
CA GLU A 128 -21.77 -2.10 3.83
C GLU A 128 -20.66 -2.19 4.91
N GLY A 129 -19.63 -1.36 4.77
CA GLY A 129 -18.48 -1.35 5.70
C GLY A 129 -17.43 -2.42 5.43
N TRP A 130 -17.67 -3.39 4.52
CA TRP A 130 -16.69 -4.45 4.23
C TRP A 130 -15.40 -3.90 3.63
N GLY A 131 -15.47 -2.80 2.87
CA GLY A 131 -14.30 -2.15 2.30
C GLY A 131 -13.28 -1.65 3.34
N GLN A 132 -13.70 -1.38 4.58
CA GLN A 132 -12.77 -0.98 5.65
C GLN A 132 -11.93 -2.15 6.17
N ILE A 133 -12.46 -3.37 6.13
CA ILE A 133 -11.84 -4.56 6.72
C ILE A 133 -11.24 -5.51 5.68
N ILE A 134 -11.65 -5.44 4.41
CA ILE A 134 -11.22 -6.40 3.37
C ILE A 134 -9.70 -6.46 3.23
N PHE A 135 -9.03 -5.31 3.24
CA PHE A 135 -7.56 -5.23 3.13
C PHE A 135 -6.83 -5.67 4.41
N GLN A 136 -7.46 -5.53 5.59
CA GLN A 136 -6.91 -6.10 6.84
C GLN A 136 -6.94 -7.62 6.78
N SER A 137 -8.10 -8.20 6.43
CA SER A 137 -8.26 -9.64 6.24
C SER A 137 -7.34 -10.19 5.14
N ALA A 138 -7.20 -9.49 4.03
CA ALA A 138 -6.27 -9.85 2.95
C ALA A 138 -4.81 -9.81 3.42
N GLY A 139 -4.43 -8.83 4.26
CA GLY A 139 -3.14 -8.76 4.93
C GLY A 139 -2.82 -10.01 5.74
N GLU A 140 -3.75 -10.44 6.59
CA GLU A 140 -3.61 -11.66 7.38
C GLU A 140 -3.47 -12.91 6.50
N ILE A 141 -4.22 -13.00 5.40
CA ILE A 141 -4.12 -14.10 4.43
C ILE A 141 -2.72 -14.13 3.81
N VAL A 142 -2.19 -13.00 3.34
CA VAL A 142 -0.85 -12.92 2.73
C VAL A 142 0.23 -13.35 3.72
N GLN A 143 0.13 -12.91 4.97
CA GLN A 143 1.08 -13.30 6.02
C GLN A 143 0.97 -14.79 6.36
N ASN A 144 -0.25 -15.33 6.44
CA ASN A 144 -0.48 -16.75 6.69
C ASN A 144 0.09 -17.62 5.55
N GLU A 145 -0.19 -17.26 4.29
CA GLU A 145 0.35 -17.96 3.13
C GLU A 145 1.88 -17.94 3.15
N LYS A 146 2.51 -16.79 3.42
CA LYS A 146 3.97 -16.68 3.56
C LYS A 146 4.52 -17.61 4.63
N HIS A 147 3.86 -17.69 5.80
CA HIS A 147 4.29 -18.59 6.87
C HIS A 147 4.13 -20.06 6.49
N ARG A 148 3.02 -20.42 5.83
CA ARG A 148 2.78 -21.78 5.34
C ARG A 148 3.81 -22.18 4.27
N ASP A 149 4.09 -21.30 3.31
CA ASP A 149 5.06 -21.55 2.24
C ASP A 149 6.48 -21.76 2.78
N ILE A 150 6.87 -21.00 3.81
CA ILE A 150 8.14 -21.22 4.50
C ILE A 150 8.15 -22.61 5.13
N PHE A 151 7.11 -22.97 5.88
CA PHE A 151 7.05 -24.24 6.59
C PHE A 151 7.04 -25.45 5.66
N THR A 152 6.23 -25.42 4.60
CA THR A 152 6.14 -26.49 3.60
C THR A 152 7.42 -26.60 2.76
N GLY A 153 8.14 -25.49 2.54
CA GLY A 153 9.41 -25.46 1.80
C GLY A 153 10.64 -25.88 2.62
N ILE A 154 10.54 -26.03 3.95
CA ILE A 154 11.65 -26.50 4.80
C ILE A 154 12.23 -27.86 4.35
N PRO A 155 11.44 -28.94 4.15
CA PRO A 155 11.99 -30.25 3.77
C PRO A 155 12.77 -30.19 2.46
N GLU A 156 12.27 -29.47 1.45
CA GLU A 156 12.94 -29.31 0.16
C GLU A 156 14.27 -28.56 0.31
N LYS A 157 14.27 -27.42 1.02
CA LYS A 157 15.50 -26.65 1.30
C LYS A 157 16.53 -27.46 2.06
N LYS A 158 16.10 -28.31 3.01
CA LYS A 158 16.97 -29.20 3.77
C LYS A 158 17.59 -30.28 2.88
N MET A 159 16.81 -30.89 1.99
CA MET A 159 17.33 -31.89 1.03
C MET A 159 18.29 -31.25 0.02
N ALA A 160 17.95 -30.06 -0.50
CA ALA A 160 18.83 -29.31 -1.40
C ALA A 160 20.16 -28.94 -0.73
N LEU A 161 20.12 -28.50 0.53
CA LEU A 161 21.34 -28.27 1.31
C LEU A 161 22.12 -29.56 1.57
N ALA A 162 21.47 -30.65 1.94
CA ALA A 162 22.14 -31.94 2.16
C ALA A 162 22.86 -32.43 0.88
N LYS A 163 22.21 -32.29 -0.28
CA LYS A 163 22.82 -32.59 -1.58
C LYS A 163 24.00 -31.67 -1.89
N LYS A 164 23.86 -30.36 -1.67
CA LYS A 164 24.92 -29.38 -1.93
C LYS A 164 26.13 -29.56 -1.01
N LEU A 165 25.89 -29.99 0.23
CA LEU A 165 26.92 -30.23 1.25
C LEU A 165 27.50 -31.66 1.19
N GLY A 166 27.05 -32.52 0.27
CA GLY A 166 27.52 -33.90 0.16
C GLY A 166 27.13 -34.79 1.34
N LEU A 167 26.23 -34.35 2.22
CA LEU A 167 25.64 -35.16 3.29
C LEU A 167 24.53 -36.06 2.71
N LEU A 168 24.89 -36.93 1.78
CA LEU A 168 24.06 -38.10 1.52
C LEU A 168 24.30 -39.08 2.67
N ARG A 169 23.51 -38.98 3.72
CA ARG A 169 23.42 -40.06 4.70
C ARG A 169 22.80 -41.25 3.95
N PRO A 170 23.50 -42.37 3.72
CA PRO A 170 22.84 -43.56 3.22
C PRO A 170 21.79 -43.94 4.24
N ALA A 171 20.56 -44.14 3.80
CA ALA A 171 19.50 -44.69 4.63
C ALA A 171 19.88 -46.14 4.98
N VAL A 172 20.71 -46.30 6.01
CA VAL A 172 20.83 -47.57 6.73
C VAL A 172 19.53 -47.72 7.51
N GLU A 173 18.70 -48.63 7.00
CA GLU A 173 18.05 -49.64 7.81
C GLU A 173 17.16 -49.12 8.95
N LYS A 174 15.87 -48.99 8.65
CA LYS A 174 14.82 -49.22 9.66
C LYS A 174 14.16 -50.56 9.35
N ALA A 175 14.91 -51.63 9.57
CA ALA A 175 14.34 -52.92 9.91
C ALA A 175 14.04 -52.95 11.43
N ALA A 176 13.02 -53.74 11.82
CA ALA A 176 12.45 -53.95 13.16
C ALA A 176 11.43 -52.88 13.61
N SER A 177 10.12 -53.15 13.79
CA SER A 177 9.37 -54.42 13.88
C SER A 177 7.89 -54.19 13.52
N PRO A 178 7.16 -55.20 13.04
CA PRO A 178 5.72 -55.13 12.84
C PRO A 178 5.00 -55.17 14.20
N ILE A 179 4.25 -54.11 14.52
CA ILE A 179 3.24 -54.18 15.57
C ILE A 179 2.03 -54.92 15.00
N THR A 180 1.96 -56.21 15.33
CA THR A 180 0.78 -57.06 15.20
C THR A 180 -0.43 -56.42 15.86
N ALA A 181 -1.55 -56.49 15.16
CA ALA A 181 -2.85 -55.98 15.54
C ALA A 181 -3.33 -56.47 16.91
N SER A 182 -4.02 -55.60 17.64
CA SER A 182 -5.02 -55.98 18.65
C SER A 182 -6.10 -54.91 18.69
N GLN A 183 -7.09 -55.11 17.82
CA GLN A 183 -8.41 -54.51 17.90
C GLN A 183 -9.13 -55.10 19.12
N PRO A 184 -9.92 -54.31 19.85
CA PRO A 184 -11.19 -54.83 20.34
C PRO A 184 -12.36 -53.96 19.89
N SER A 185 -13.32 -54.62 19.26
CA SER A 185 -14.65 -54.13 18.90
C SER A 185 -15.52 -53.84 20.14
N PRO A 186 -16.57 -53.02 20.01
CA PRO A 186 -17.39 -52.53 21.13
C PRO A 186 -18.52 -53.51 21.52
N PRO A 187 -19.00 -53.50 22.77
CA PRO A 187 -20.34 -53.96 23.11
C PRO A 187 -21.32 -52.78 23.19
N ALA A 188 -22.48 -52.96 22.56
CA ALA A 188 -23.58 -52.02 22.49
C ALA A 188 -24.48 -52.01 23.76
N SER A 189 -25.23 -50.91 23.90
CA SER A 189 -26.61 -50.80 24.43
C SER A 189 -26.87 -50.20 25.83
N THR A 190 -27.33 -48.93 25.79
CA THR A 190 -28.46 -48.28 26.54
C THR A 190 -28.38 -47.97 28.04
N PRO A 191 -29.17 -47.00 28.60
CA PRO A 191 -29.93 -45.88 28.00
C PRO A 191 -29.72 -44.50 28.69
N ALA A 192 -30.30 -43.47 28.08
CA ALA A 192 -30.36 -42.07 28.52
C ALA A 192 -31.08 -41.82 29.85
N PRO A 193 -30.88 -40.64 30.46
CA PRO A 193 -31.94 -39.94 31.17
C PRO A 193 -32.31 -38.64 30.44
N SER A 194 -33.54 -38.62 29.93
CA SER A 194 -34.27 -37.40 29.59
C SER A 194 -34.56 -36.59 30.86
N ILE A 195 -34.32 -35.28 30.83
CA ILE A 195 -34.95 -34.34 31.75
C ILE A 195 -35.76 -33.33 30.94
N THR A 196 -37.08 -33.51 30.96
CA THR A 196 -38.06 -32.51 30.60
C THR A 196 -39.11 -32.52 31.71
N VAL A 197 -39.28 -31.41 32.43
CA VAL A 197 -40.49 -30.64 32.84
C VAL A 197 -39.94 -29.60 33.88
N THR A 198 -40.30 -28.32 34.02
CA THR A 198 -41.56 -27.60 33.78
C THR A 198 -41.29 -26.07 33.76
N ALA A 199 -42.15 -25.36 33.05
CA ALA A 199 -42.25 -23.90 32.98
C ALA A 199 -42.67 -23.21 34.30
N ALA A 200 -42.25 -21.94 34.45
CA ALA A 200 -43.01 -20.78 34.98
C ALA A 200 -42.01 -19.62 35.18
N ALA A 201 -41.92 -18.66 34.27
CA ALA A 201 -42.71 -17.43 34.20
C ALA A 201 -42.30 -16.35 35.22
N ALA A 202 -41.97 -15.19 34.64
CA ALA A 202 -42.14 -13.82 35.14
C ALA A 202 -41.00 -13.16 35.95
N ALA A 203 -40.44 -12.14 35.26
CA ALA A 203 -40.36 -10.74 35.69
C ALA A 203 -39.02 -10.17 36.19
N ALA A 204 -38.71 -9.05 35.53
CA ALA A 204 -38.04 -7.85 36.01
C ALA A 204 -36.52 -7.67 35.80
N ASN A 205 -36.26 -6.50 35.20
CA ASN A 205 -35.05 -5.89 34.66
C ASN A 205 -33.92 -5.67 35.70
N PRO A 206 -32.65 -5.45 35.27
CA PRO A 206 -31.48 -5.35 36.13
C PRO A 206 -31.02 -3.89 36.35
N LYS A 207 -30.27 -3.63 37.43
CA LYS A 207 -29.24 -2.56 37.51
C LYS A 207 -28.35 -2.71 38.77
N PRO A 208 -27.18 -2.05 38.84
CA PRO A 208 -25.89 -2.74 38.98
C PRO A 208 -25.10 -2.31 40.23
N MET A 209 -23.95 -2.92 40.49
CA MET A 209 -22.97 -2.31 41.39
C MET A 209 -21.56 -2.37 40.81
N ASN A 210 -21.00 -1.15 40.65
CA ASN A 210 -19.60 -0.79 40.44
C ASN A 210 -18.69 -1.56 41.40
N ASN A 211 -17.52 -2.07 41.00
CA ASN A 211 -16.32 -1.42 40.46
C ASN A 211 -15.52 -0.61 41.50
N GLU A 212 -14.41 -1.18 41.95
CA GLU A 212 -13.16 -0.55 42.41
C GLU A 212 -12.11 -1.67 42.47
N THR A 213 -10.83 -1.54 42.18
CA THR A 213 -9.93 -0.48 41.69
C THR A 213 -8.57 -1.20 41.48
N ILE A 214 -7.77 -0.81 40.48
CA ILE A 214 -6.29 -0.60 40.56
C ILE A 214 -5.74 -0.27 39.14
N PRO A 215 -4.75 0.64 39.00
CA PRO A 215 -4.51 1.48 37.82
C PRO A 215 -3.13 1.20 37.14
N PRO A 216 -2.48 2.12 36.39
CA PRO A 216 -2.42 2.07 34.92
C PRO A 216 -0.99 1.97 34.34
N SER A 217 -0.87 1.55 33.07
CA SER A 217 0.33 1.74 32.27
C SER A 217 -0.01 2.32 30.90
N ASN A 218 0.45 3.55 30.71
CA ASN A 218 0.42 4.36 29.48
C ASN A 218 1.16 3.67 28.33
N THR A 219 0.62 3.74 27.10
CA THR A 219 1.39 4.06 25.87
C THR A 219 0.44 4.52 24.77
N THR A 220 0.77 5.69 24.24
CA THR A 220 0.06 6.54 23.28
C THR A 220 0.05 5.97 21.87
N GLY A 221 -1.13 5.80 21.28
CA GLY A 221 -1.36 5.54 19.86
C GLY A 221 -2.63 6.24 19.41
N GLY A 222 -2.52 7.53 19.08
CA GLY A 222 -3.64 8.37 18.65
C GLY A 222 -3.78 8.38 17.13
N VAL A 223 -4.78 7.65 16.63
CA VAL A 223 -5.38 7.81 15.30
C VAL A 223 -6.63 8.66 15.49
N GLY A 224 -6.80 9.71 14.70
CA GLY A 224 -7.98 10.57 14.77
C GLY A 224 -8.10 11.48 13.56
N SER A 225 -8.74 10.97 12.51
CA SER A 225 -9.24 11.76 11.39
C SER A 225 -10.72 12.08 11.66
N SER A 226 -11.09 13.35 11.64
CA SER A 226 -12.48 13.77 11.54
C SER A 226 -12.60 14.93 10.55
N ILE A 227 -13.26 14.62 9.44
CA ILE A 227 -13.72 15.53 8.40
C ILE A 227 -15.06 16.11 8.84
N SER A 228 -15.25 17.42 8.68
CA SER A 228 -16.57 18.06 8.76
C SER A 228 -16.62 19.32 7.90
N THR A 229 -17.55 19.32 6.94
CA THR A 229 -18.17 20.47 6.24
C THR A 229 -19.51 19.91 5.72
N PRO A 230 -20.61 20.68 5.49
CA PRO A 230 -20.66 22.11 5.13
C PRO A 230 -21.83 22.93 5.73
N ASN A 231 -21.86 24.25 5.48
CA ASN A 231 -22.93 24.96 4.73
C ASN A 231 -23.13 26.46 5.13
N GLY A 232 -23.25 27.34 4.13
CA GLY A 232 -24.22 28.46 4.08
C GLY A 232 -23.95 29.84 4.73
N SER A 233 -23.56 30.81 3.90
CA SER A 233 -23.52 32.30 4.05
C SER A 233 -24.89 32.97 4.40
N PRO A 234 -25.08 34.33 4.53
CA PRO A 234 -24.19 35.46 4.14
C PRO A 234 -24.20 36.79 4.97
N MET A 235 -23.34 37.72 4.51
CA MET A 235 -23.38 39.21 4.57
C MET A 235 -23.07 39.97 5.87
N LYS A 236 -21.96 40.75 5.82
CA LYS A 236 -22.02 42.23 5.94
C LYS A 236 -20.76 42.93 5.39
N THR A 237 -21.04 43.98 4.62
CA THR A 237 -20.21 44.95 3.92
C THR A 237 -19.51 45.93 4.88
N SER A 238 -18.27 46.38 4.57
CA SER A 238 -17.87 47.80 4.37
C SER A 238 -16.36 48.04 4.49
N GLN A 239 -15.76 48.60 3.41
CA GLN A 239 -14.85 49.77 3.33
C GLN A 239 -13.68 49.87 4.34
N SER A 240 -12.42 50.24 4.03
CA SER A 240 -11.82 51.06 2.96
C SER A 240 -10.27 50.94 2.99
N LEU A 241 -9.60 51.35 1.91
CA LEU A 241 -8.16 51.62 1.75
C LEU A 241 -8.05 52.98 1.02
N PRO A 242 -6.86 53.60 0.83
CA PRO A 242 -5.68 53.85 1.69
C PRO A 242 -5.37 55.40 1.68
N PRO A 243 -4.16 56.03 1.88
CA PRO A 243 -2.90 55.80 1.11
C PRO A 243 -1.50 56.19 1.74
N VAL A 244 -0.40 55.71 1.11
CA VAL A 244 0.88 56.40 0.73
C VAL A 244 1.97 56.76 1.80
N THR A 245 3.10 56.03 1.93
CA THR A 245 4.48 56.09 1.28
C THR A 245 5.62 56.67 2.20
N PRO A 246 6.92 56.83 1.81
CA PRO A 246 8.05 55.97 2.24
C PRO A 246 9.31 56.75 2.73
N SER A 247 10.40 56.06 3.14
CA SER A 247 11.80 56.57 3.16
C SER A 247 12.78 55.38 3.29
N LYS A 248 13.71 55.12 2.35
CA LYS A 248 15.11 55.66 2.19
C LYS A 248 16.01 55.26 3.38
N GLU A 249 17.24 54.76 3.30
CA GLU A 249 18.32 54.80 2.29
C GLU A 249 19.46 53.81 2.71
N GLN A 250 20.29 53.38 1.75
CA GLN A 250 21.53 52.54 1.82
C GLN A 250 22.73 53.35 2.40
N PRO A 251 24.05 52.99 2.31
CA PRO A 251 24.81 51.71 2.09
C PRO A 251 26.06 51.57 3.03
N THR A 252 26.89 50.51 2.87
CA THR A 252 28.39 50.54 2.71
C THR A 252 29.08 49.19 3.07
N SER A 253 30.23 48.95 2.43
CA SER A 253 30.87 47.66 2.07
C SER A 253 32.10 47.29 2.98
N PRO A 254 32.90 46.22 2.69
CA PRO A 254 33.79 45.46 3.61
C PRO A 254 35.26 45.97 3.62
N PRO A 255 36.27 45.32 4.28
CA PRO A 255 37.01 44.16 3.67
C PRO A 255 37.78 43.19 4.64
N ALA A 256 38.29 42.06 4.09
CA ALA A 256 39.61 41.37 4.27
C ALA A 256 40.20 41.09 5.69
N SER A 257 41.05 40.09 6.02
CA SER A 257 41.70 38.90 5.43
C SER A 257 42.60 38.24 6.52
N ILE A 258 43.25 37.10 6.21
CA ILE A 258 44.42 36.45 6.89
C ILE A 258 44.04 35.47 8.03
N GLY A 259 44.53 34.21 8.09
CA GLY A 259 45.69 33.63 7.42
C GLY A 259 45.81 32.10 7.49
N LYS A 260 46.78 31.62 6.72
CA LYS A 260 47.25 30.25 6.50
C LYS A 260 47.84 29.61 7.76
N SER A 261 47.76 28.28 7.87
CA SER A 261 48.97 27.45 8.11
C SER A 261 48.74 25.98 7.76
N ALA A 262 49.74 25.41 7.10
CA ALA A 262 49.85 24.05 6.64
C ALA A 262 50.34 23.10 7.75
N GLY A 263 49.94 21.82 7.69
CA GLY A 263 50.40 20.77 8.59
C GLY A 263 50.33 19.38 7.96
N LYS A 264 51.37 19.04 7.21
CA LYS A 264 51.60 17.76 6.52
C LYS A 264 52.02 16.69 7.53
N LYS A 265 51.41 15.51 7.56
CA LYS A 265 52.10 14.25 7.94
C LYS A 265 51.42 13.00 7.36
N LYS A 266 52.17 12.35 6.48
CA LYS A 266 52.00 10.97 6.02
C LYS A 266 52.07 10.01 7.21
N ASN A 267 51.27 8.95 7.21
CA ASN A 267 51.78 7.67 7.71
C ASN A 267 51.27 6.50 6.87
N LYS A 268 52.15 5.52 6.71
CA LYS A 268 52.12 4.38 5.80
C LYS A 268 52.20 3.11 6.65
N LYS A 269 51.73 1.98 6.10
CA LYS A 269 51.78 0.59 6.63
C LYS A 269 50.69 0.32 7.70
N LYS A 270 50.07 -0.85 7.75
CA LYS A 270 50.42 -2.18 7.20
C LYS A 270 49.12 -2.98 7.08
#